data_AF-A0A1C6RKG7-F1
#
_entry.id   AF-A0A1C6RKG7-F1
#
_cell.length_a   1.000
_cell.length_b   1.000
_cell.length_c   1.000
_cell.angle_alpha   90.00
_cell.angle_beta   90.00
_cell.angle_gamma   90.00
#
_symmetry.space_group_name_H-M   'P 1'
#
loop_
_entity.id
_entity.type
_entity.pdbx_description
1 polymer ?
#
loop_
_entity_poly.entity_id
_entity_poly.type
_entity_poly.pdbx_seq_one_letter_code
_entity_poly.pdbx_strand_id
1 'polypeptide(L)'
;MSPKRRANLFANRLQHVVEELRLAGWTVTIEDRTLPSGLVADFVARRGDEMLIGEIASRDTVEHDALQQLARLAEGIPNARLQVYWLGDLAESPPLPDNVEQFAVEAVRIYPHSARGSFLLAWAALEAAITHFSLESILQESRAGFLPWQALGQLCSLGHVDEADFSRLTHLRRVRHEIAHQGSPIEPSNEDVSFLVDIAKRMASGQYFSVDDMVSWFLDAYEDPANQLPYDGAEGGYQYQGDGPYDADEVLREEFPHASEHSIREAARILNGISVDWIQKPNRR
;
A
#
# COMPACT_ATOMS: atom_id res chain seq x y z
N MET A 1 14.89 -18.10 -3.10
CA MET A 1 14.93 -16.67 -3.53
C MET A 1 16.16 -16.42 -4.41
N SER A 2 16.04 -15.65 -5.51
CA SER A 2 17.21 -15.38 -6.37
C SER A 2 18.18 -14.39 -5.70
N PRO A 3 19.51 -14.48 -5.96
CA PRO A 3 20.51 -13.59 -5.36
C PRO A 3 20.23 -12.10 -5.60
N LYS A 4 19.76 -11.75 -6.81
CA LYS A 4 19.40 -10.37 -7.19
C LYS A 4 18.20 -9.85 -6.40
N ARG A 5 17.17 -10.69 -6.21
CA ARG A 5 15.98 -10.35 -5.43
C ARG A 5 16.36 -10.07 -3.96
N ARG A 6 17.27 -10.89 -3.42
CA ARG A 6 17.82 -10.73 -2.08
C ARG A 6 18.62 -9.44 -1.94
N ALA A 7 19.54 -9.12 -2.86
CA ALA A 7 20.32 -7.89 -2.77
C ALA A 7 19.44 -6.62 -2.73
N ASN A 8 18.39 -6.58 -3.55
CA ASN A 8 17.45 -5.45 -3.55
C ASN A 8 16.70 -5.28 -2.22
N LEU A 9 16.37 -6.38 -1.55
CA LEU A 9 15.70 -6.36 -0.24
C LEU A 9 16.57 -5.72 0.85
N PHE A 10 17.82 -6.14 0.93
CA PHE A 10 18.78 -5.58 1.87
C PHE A 10 18.99 -4.09 1.59
N ALA A 11 19.14 -3.70 0.32
CA ALA A 11 19.29 -2.30 -0.07
C ALA A 11 18.05 -1.45 0.27
N ASN A 12 16.84 -1.93 0.00
CA ASN A 12 15.60 -1.22 0.31
C ASN A 12 15.41 -1.05 1.83
N ARG A 13 15.70 -2.12 2.61
CA ARG A 13 15.63 -2.05 4.07
C ARG A 13 16.65 -1.06 4.62
N LEU A 14 17.87 -1.03 4.05
CA LEU A 14 18.91 -0.07 4.41
C LEU A 14 18.45 1.36 4.19
N GLN A 15 17.95 1.66 3.00
CA GLN A 15 17.46 3.01 2.69
C GLN A 15 16.37 3.46 3.67
N HIS A 16 15.39 2.61 3.94
CA HIS A 16 14.31 2.94 4.85
C HIS A 16 14.79 3.24 6.27
N VAL A 17 15.67 2.39 6.82
CA VAL A 17 16.24 2.58 8.17
C VAL A 17 17.09 3.86 8.22
N VAL A 18 17.89 4.11 7.19
CA VAL A 18 18.70 5.33 7.07
C VAL A 18 17.83 6.58 7.07
N GLU A 19 16.71 6.56 6.36
CA GLU A 19 15.77 7.67 6.27
C GLU A 19 15.06 7.92 7.61
N GLU A 20 14.56 6.87 8.27
CA GLU A 20 13.97 6.96 9.62
C GLU A 20 14.96 7.58 10.64
N LEU A 21 16.22 7.14 10.61
CA LEU A 21 17.26 7.65 11.50
C LEU A 21 17.58 9.13 11.20
N ARG A 22 17.68 9.52 9.93
CA ARG A 22 17.90 10.92 9.54
C ARG A 22 16.76 11.83 10.00
N LEU A 23 15.51 11.39 9.83
CA LEU A 23 14.33 12.10 10.33
C LEU A 23 14.35 12.23 11.86
N ALA A 24 14.87 11.22 12.57
CA ALA A 24 15.06 11.24 14.02
C ALA A 24 16.30 12.04 14.49
N GLY A 25 16.96 12.78 13.58
CA GLY A 25 18.08 13.67 13.88
C GLY A 25 19.45 12.98 13.94
N TRP A 26 19.58 11.77 13.39
CA TRP A 26 20.87 11.07 13.31
C TRP A 26 21.63 11.42 12.03
N THR A 27 22.95 11.53 12.14
CA THR A 27 23.84 11.58 10.98
C THR A 27 24.27 10.17 10.62
N VAL A 28 23.83 9.66 9.46
CA VAL A 28 24.03 8.27 9.05
C VAL A 28 25.05 8.17 7.91
N THR A 29 26.05 7.31 8.10
CA THR A 29 27.10 6.98 7.12
C THR A 29 26.99 5.50 6.74
N ILE A 30 26.92 5.23 5.44
CA ILE A 30 26.92 3.87 4.87
C ILE A 30 28.38 3.56 4.52
N GLU A 31 28.89 2.38 4.88
CA GLU A 31 30.30 2.00 4.73
C GLU A 31 31.29 2.96 5.45
N ASP A 32 31.13 3.11 6.77
CA ASP A 32 31.99 3.98 7.56
C ASP A 32 33.38 3.36 7.77
N ARG A 33 34.37 3.86 7.01
CA ARG A 33 35.78 3.43 7.08
C ARG A 33 36.50 3.90 8.35
N THR A 34 35.86 4.67 9.22
CA THR A 34 36.44 5.12 10.49
C THR A 34 36.30 4.08 11.61
N LEU A 35 35.55 3.00 11.36
CA LEU A 35 35.41 1.90 12.30
C LEU A 35 36.73 1.12 12.47
N PRO A 36 36.97 0.50 13.65
CA PRO A 36 38.13 -0.34 13.88
C PRO A 36 38.26 -1.45 12.83
N SER A 37 39.50 -1.80 12.47
CA SER A 37 39.78 -2.86 11.49
C SER A 37 39.07 -4.17 11.88
N GLY A 38 38.27 -4.71 10.98
CA GLY A 38 37.52 -5.96 11.18
C GLY A 38 36.06 -5.75 11.63
N LEU A 39 35.64 -4.52 11.93
CA LEU A 39 34.24 -4.19 12.15
C LEU A 39 33.60 -3.81 10.80
N VAL A 40 32.82 -4.73 10.24
CA VAL A 40 32.01 -4.50 9.03
C VAL A 40 30.56 -4.41 9.49
N ALA A 41 29.95 -3.25 9.26
CA ALA A 41 28.55 -3.00 9.52
C ALA A 41 27.96 -2.29 8.30
N ASP A 42 26.68 -2.51 8.03
CA ASP A 42 26.00 -1.88 6.90
C ASP A 42 25.96 -0.35 7.01
N PHE A 43 25.80 0.18 8.23
CA PHE A 43 25.86 1.61 8.48
C PHE A 43 26.27 1.98 9.90
N VAL A 44 26.65 3.24 10.08
CA VAL A 44 26.88 3.87 11.38
C VAL A 44 26.07 5.15 11.46
N ALA A 45 25.33 5.34 12.55
CA ALA A 45 24.61 6.58 12.83
C ALA A 45 25.15 7.24 14.09
N ARG A 46 25.28 8.57 14.06
CA ARG A 46 25.77 9.38 15.20
C ARG A 46 24.78 10.47 15.57
N ARG A 47 24.63 10.73 16.87
CA ARG A 47 23.80 11.82 17.40
C ARG A 47 24.38 12.31 18.72
N GLY A 48 25.02 13.47 18.68
CA GLY A 48 25.85 13.94 19.81
C GLY A 48 26.97 12.92 20.07
N ASP A 49 27.08 12.46 21.31
CA ASP A 49 28.06 11.45 21.72
C ASP A 49 27.56 10.01 21.53
N GLU A 50 26.31 9.81 21.13
CA GLU A 50 25.74 8.48 20.87
C GLU A 50 26.18 7.95 19.51
N MET A 51 26.58 6.67 19.47
CA MET A 51 26.87 5.93 18.25
C MET A 51 25.96 4.71 18.14
N LEU A 52 25.40 4.51 16.96
CA LEU A 52 24.62 3.35 16.58
C LEU A 52 25.35 2.63 15.44
N ILE A 53 25.69 1.37 15.67
CA ILE A 53 26.22 0.48 14.64
C ILE A 53 25.05 -0.35 14.14
N GLY A 54 24.74 -0.24 12.85
CA GLY A 54 23.57 -0.85 12.25
C GLY A 54 23.93 -2.02 11.33
N GLU A 55 23.28 -3.15 11.55
CA GLU A 55 23.42 -4.35 10.72
C GLU A 55 22.04 -4.78 10.21
N ILE A 56 21.94 -5.13 8.93
CA ILE A 56 20.73 -5.66 8.31
C ILE A 56 20.93 -7.15 8.07
N ALA A 57 20.15 -7.94 8.78
CA ALA A 57 20.28 -9.38 8.77
C ALA A 57 18.95 -10.05 8.37
N SER A 58 19.02 -11.24 7.78
CA SER A 58 17.86 -12.12 7.62
C SER A 58 18.05 -13.33 8.54
N ARG A 59 16.98 -13.75 9.22
CA ARG A 59 17.03 -14.87 10.18
C ARG A 59 17.47 -16.19 9.53
N ASP A 60 17.12 -16.37 8.27
CA ASP A 60 17.43 -17.58 7.50
C ASP A 60 18.90 -17.68 7.07
N THR A 61 19.60 -16.54 7.05
CA THR A 61 20.86 -16.44 6.30
C THR A 61 21.96 -15.70 7.03
N VAL A 62 21.68 -15.20 8.23
CA VAL A 62 22.67 -14.57 9.08
C VAL A 62 23.68 -15.60 9.56
N GLU A 63 24.96 -15.32 9.33
CA GLU A 63 26.04 -16.06 9.96
C GLU A 63 26.11 -15.64 11.43
N HIS A 64 25.66 -16.53 12.32
CA HIS A 64 25.53 -16.23 13.75
C HIS A 64 26.89 -15.87 14.38
N ASP A 65 27.97 -16.51 13.94
CA ASP A 65 29.32 -16.23 14.43
C ASP A 65 29.79 -14.83 14.03
N ALA A 66 29.50 -14.39 12.79
CA ALA A 66 29.83 -13.05 12.32
C ALA A 66 29.05 -11.99 13.11
N LEU A 67 27.76 -12.22 13.37
CA LEU A 67 26.94 -11.30 14.15
C LEU A 67 27.40 -11.20 15.61
N GLN A 68 27.79 -12.33 16.23
CA GLN A 68 28.37 -12.33 17.57
C GLN A 68 29.73 -11.64 17.62
N GLN A 69 30.54 -11.76 16.56
CA GLN A 69 31.80 -11.04 16.45
C GLN A 69 31.55 -9.54 16.34
N LEU A 70 30.61 -9.12 15.51
CA LEU A 70 30.21 -7.71 15.38
C LEU A 70 29.72 -7.13 16.71
N ALA A 71 28.89 -7.88 17.45
CA ALA A 71 28.41 -7.48 18.78
C ALA A 71 29.57 -7.26 19.76
N ARG A 72 30.52 -8.20 19.83
CA ARG A 72 31.70 -8.08 20.70
C ARG A 72 32.59 -6.89 20.35
N LEU A 73 32.76 -6.60 19.06
CA LEU A 73 33.56 -5.45 18.63
C LEU A 73 32.84 -4.12 18.92
N ALA A 74 31.51 -4.07 18.76
CA ALA A 74 30.70 -2.90 19.07
C ALA A 74 30.72 -2.55 20.58
N GLU A 75 30.70 -3.55 21.46
CA GLU A 75 30.82 -3.36 22.93
C GLU A 75 32.13 -2.68 23.35
N GLY A 76 33.19 -2.83 22.56
CA GLY A 76 34.48 -2.19 22.80
C GLY A 76 34.54 -0.70 22.46
N ILE A 77 33.48 -0.14 21.85
CA ILE A 77 33.45 1.26 21.40
C ILE A 77 32.62 2.08 22.40
N PRO A 78 33.22 3.11 23.04
CA PRO A 78 32.49 3.97 23.97
C PRO A 78 31.25 4.60 23.33
N ASN A 79 30.14 4.59 24.08
CA ASN A 79 28.84 5.12 23.66
C ASN A 79 28.27 4.51 22.37
N ALA A 80 28.79 3.36 21.93
CA ALA A 80 28.24 2.62 20.81
C ALA A 80 27.23 1.57 21.27
N ARG A 81 26.16 1.39 20.49
CA ARG A 81 25.27 0.23 20.58
C ARG A 81 25.11 -0.42 19.22
N LEU A 82 25.15 -1.75 19.19
CA LEU A 82 24.78 -2.53 18.00
C LEU A 82 23.25 -2.63 17.93
N GLN A 83 22.68 -2.39 16.76
CA GLN A 83 21.27 -2.64 16.49
C GLN A 83 21.13 -3.44 15.19
N VAL A 84 20.48 -4.60 15.31
CA VAL A 84 20.23 -5.50 14.18
C VAL A 84 18.81 -5.27 13.66
N TYR A 85 18.71 -4.94 12.38
CA TYR A 85 17.46 -4.73 11.67
C TYR A 85 17.14 -5.98 10.86
N TRP A 86 16.23 -6.80 11.39
CA TRP A 86 15.81 -8.02 10.73
C TRP A 86 14.99 -7.72 9.48
N LEU A 87 15.43 -8.23 8.33
CA LEU A 87 14.57 -8.52 7.20
C LEU A 87 13.62 -9.62 7.67
N GLY A 88 12.35 -9.27 7.87
CA GLY A 88 11.32 -10.24 8.23
C GLY A 88 11.32 -11.40 7.24
N ASP A 89 10.87 -12.56 7.70
CA ASP A 89 10.76 -13.76 6.88
C ASP A 89 9.83 -13.45 5.71
N LEU A 90 10.39 -13.24 4.53
CA LEU A 90 9.60 -12.99 3.33
C LEU A 90 9.00 -14.32 2.93
N ALA A 91 7.67 -14.39 2.90
CA ALA A 91 6.98 -15.55 2.38
C ALA A 91 7.58 -15.94 1.02
N GLU A 92 8.03 -17.19 0.90
CA GLU A 92 8.73 -17.68 -0.29
C GLU A 92 7.86 -17.54 -1.56
N SER A 93 6.53 -17.45 -1.38
CA SER A 93 5.52 -17.18 -2.41
C SER A 93 4.55 -16.10 -1.93
N PRO A 94 4.00 -15.27 -2.85
CA PRO A 94 2.91 -14.38 -2.50
C PRO A 94 1.72 -15.18 -1.96
N PRO A 95 0.92 -14.61 -1.06
CA PRO A 95 -0.28 -15.28 -0.58
C PRO A 95 -1.23 -15.55 -1.75
N LEU A 96 -1.82 -16.75 -1.77
CA LEU A 96 -2.81 -17.12 -2.78
C LEU A 96 -4.11 -16.33 -2.56
N PRO A 97 -4.79 -15.83 -3.61
CA PRO A 97 -6.07 -15.13 -3.48
C PRO A 97 -7.12 -15.92 -2.69
N ASP A 98 -7.16 -17.25 -2.86
CA ASP A 98 -8.06 -18.14 -2.11
C ASP A 98 -7.88 -18.03 -0.59
N ASN A 99 -6.64 -17.79 -0.12
CA ASN A 99 -6.36 -17.60 1.30
C ASN A 99 -6.90 -16.26 1.81
N VAL A 100 -6.89 -15.21 0.98
CA VAL A 100 -7.47 -13.91 1.33
C VAL A 100 -8.98 -14.07 1.54
N GLU A 101 -9.66 -14.73 0.59
CA GLU A 101 -11.11 -14.95 0.68
C GLU A 101 -11.47 -15.81 1.91
N GLN A 102 -10.70 -16.86 2.18
CA GLN A 102 -10.90 -17.69 3.36
C GLN A 102 -10.79 -16.88 4.66
N PHE A 103 -9.72 -16.09 4.81
CA PHE A 103 -9.52 -15.26 6.01
C PHE A 103 -10.59 -14.18 6.13
N ALA A 104 -11.00 -13.58 5.02
CA ALA A 104 -12.07 -12.59 5.00
C ALA A 104 -13.42 -13.18 5.46
N VAL A 105 -13.79 -14.37 4.96
CA VAL A 105 -15.01 -15.07 5.38
C VAL A 105 -14.94 -15.49 6.84
N GLU A 106 -13.79 -15.98 7.30
CA GLU A 106 -13.61 -16.38 8.69
C GLU A 106 -13.64 -15.17 9.63
N ALA A 107 -13.05 -14.03 9.24
CA ALA A 107 -13.08 -12.80 10.02
C ALA A 107 -14.51 -12.36 10.33
N VAL A 108 -15.39 -12.34 9.32
CA VAL A 108 -16.81 -12.00 9.52
C VAL A 108 -17.49 -13.02 10.45
N ARG A 109 -17.22 -14.32 10.24
CA ARG A 109 -17.84 -15.40 11.03
C ARG A 109 -17.52 -15.31 12.52
N ILE A 110 -16.29 -14.95 12.87
CA ILE A 110 -15.85 -14.94 14.28
C ILE A 110 -16.19 -13.64 15.02
N TYR A 111 -16.63 -12.58 14.31
CA TYR A 111 -16.95 -11.29 14.92
C TYR A 111 -17.90 -11.39 16.14
N PRO A 112 -19.00 -12.16 16.10
CA PRO A 112 -19.91 -12.29 17.25
C PRO A 112 -19.27 -12.92 18.49
N HIS A 113 -18.14 -13.61 18.32
CA HIS A 113 -17.42 -14.30 19.39
C HIS A 113 -16.16 -13.54 19.83
N SER A 114 -15.54 -12.79 18.93
CA SER A 114 -14.36 -11.98 19.21
C SER A 114 -14.18 -10.88 18.16
N ALA A 115 -14.53 -9.64 18.51
CA ALA A 115 -14.31 -8.49 17.62
C ALA A 115 -12.80 -8.25 17.38
N ARG A 116 -11.96 -8.36 18.42
CA ARG A 116 -10.50 -8.30 18.27
C ARG A 116 -9.94 -9.39 17.36
N GLY A 117 -10.36 -10.65 17.54
CA GLY A 117 -9.91 -11.76 16.72
C GLY A 117 -10.34 -11.62 15.26
N SER A 118 -11.59 -11.22 15.05
CA SER A 118 -12.15 -10.88 13.74
C SER A 118 -11.33 -9.79 13.04
N PHE A 119 -11.03 -8.70 13.75
CA PHE A 119 -10.25 -7.59 13.22
C PHE A 119 -8.83 -7.99 12.83
N LEU A 120 -8.13 -8.77 13.67
CA LEU A 120 -6.79 -9.24 13.34
C LEU A 120 -6.77 -10.17 12.12
N LEU A 121 -7.81 -10.98 11.95
CA LEU A 121 -7.94 -11.87 10.80
C LEU A 121 -8.28 -11.10 9.51
N ALA A 122 -9.17 -10.11 9.60
CA ALA A 122 -9.44 -9.18 8.50
C ALA A 122 -8.18 -8.38 8.11
N TRP A 123 -7.38 -7.96 9.08
CA TRP A 123 -6.10 -7.29 8.84
C TRP A 123 -5.10 -8.21 8.11
N ALA A 124 -5.03 -9.49 8.50
CA ALA A 124 -4.17 -10.46 7.81
C ALA A 124 -4.62 -10.68 6.35
N ALA A 125 -5.93 -10.76 6.10
CA ALA A 125 -6.48 -10.82 4.75
C ALA A 125 -6.09 -9.59 3.93
N LEU A 126 -6.18 -8.39 4.51
CA LEU A 126 -5.77 -7.14 3.88
C LEU A 126 -4.28 -7.12 3.52
N GLU A 127 -3.39 -7.47 4.45
CA GLU A 127 -1.94 -7.48 4.18
C GLU A 127 -1.59 -8.43 3.03
N ALA A 128 -2.28 -9.57 2.97
CA ALA A 128 -2.15 -10.51 1.86
C ALA A 128 -2.69 -9.93 0.54
N ALA A 129 -3.86 -9.29 0.56
CA ALA A 129 -4.46 -8.66 -0.59
C ALA A 129 -3.60 -7.53 -1.17
N ILE A 130 -3.04 -6.66 -0.33
CA ILE A 130 -2.13 -5.59 -0.78
C ILE A 130 -0.90 -6.17 -1.46
N THR A 131 -0.34 -7.24 -0.88
CA THR A 131 0.81 -7.92 -1.47
C THR A 131 0.47 -8.45 -2.86
N HIS A 132 -0.69 -9.08 -3.02
CA HIS A 132 -1.17 -9.58 -4.30
C HIS A 132 -1.42 -8.44 -5.30
N PHE A 133 -2.24 -7.46 -4.94
CA PHE A 133 -2.60 -6.32 -5.77
C PHE A 133 -1.36 -5.54 -6.24
N SER A 134 -0.40 -5.24 -5.36
CA SER A 134 0.83 -4.52 -5.73
C SER A 134 1.67 -5.23 -6.81
N LEU A 135 1.59 -6.56 -6.91
CA LEU A 135 2.28 -7.35 -7.93
C LEU A 135 1.59 -7.26 -9.30
N GLU A 136 0.28 -7.00 -9.32
CA GLU A 136 -0.53 -6.89 -10.53
C GLU A 136 -0.61 -5.46 -11.07
N SER A 137 -0.81 -4.46 -10.19
CA SER A 137 -1.22 -3.11 -10.59
C SER A 137 -0.09 -2.25 -11.20
N ILE A 138 1.17 -2.34 -10.73
CA ILE A 138 2.19 -1.33 -11.09
C ILE A 138 3.63 -1.84 -11.14
N LEU A 139 4.06 -2.77 -10.27
CA LEU A 139 5.50 -2.97 -10.03
C LEU A 139 6.13 -4.05 -10.92
N GLN A 140 5.94 -4.00 -12.24
CA GLN A 140 6.62 -4.95 -13.14
C GLN A 140 8.16 -4.83 -13.08
N GLU A 141 8.70 -3.63 -12.80
CA GLU A 141 10.15 -3.38 -12.80
C GLU A 141 10.82 -3.49 -11.42
N SER A 142 10.07 -3.36 -10.31
CA SER A 142 10.57 -3.39 -8.93
C SER A 142 9.95 -4.53 -8.11
N ARG A 143 10.05 -5.77 -8.61
CA ARG A 143 9.40 -6.99 -8.06
C ARG A 143 10.00 -7.58 -6.78
N ALA A 144 10.50 -6.76 -5.85
CA ALA A 144 11.09 -7.31 -4.64
C ALA A 144 11.03 -6.37 -3.44
N GLY A 145 10.10 -6.65 -2.53
CA GLY A 145 10.46 -6.56 -1.12
C GLY A 145 9.86 -5.48 -0.25
N PHE A 146 8.82 -4.82 -0.72
CA PHE A 146 8.08 -3.91 0.13
C PHE A 146 7.30 -4.71 1.17
N LEU A 147 7.36 -4.25 2.42
CA LEU A 147 6.36 -4.65 3.41
C LEU A 147 4.99 -4.21 2.91
N PRO A 148 3.89 -4.95 3.19
CA PRO A 148 2.56 -4.63 2.68
C PRO A 148 2.18 -3.15 2.86
N TRP A 149 2.52 -2.56 4.00
CA TRP A 149 2.26 -1.14 4.26
C TRP A 149 3.05 -0.17 3.38
N GLN A 150 4.30 -0.49 3.04
CA GLN A 150 5.09 0.32 2.11
C GLN A 150 4.51 0.26 0.70
N ALA A 151 4.08 -0.94 0.27
CA ALA A 151 3.40 -1.11 -1.00
C ALA A 151 2.10 -0.29 -1.05
N LEU A 152 1.30 -0.31 0.02
CA LEU A 152 0.08 0.51 0.11
C LEU A 152 0.35 2.01 -0.01
N GLY A 153 1.37 2.53 0.69
CA GLY A 153 1.75 3.94 0.60
C GLY A 153 2.19 4.34 -0.82
N GLN A 154 2.88 3.45 -1.52
CA GLN A 154 3.28 3.67 -2.91
C GLN A 154 2.07 3.63 -3.86
N LEU A 155 1.16 2.67 -3.69
CA LEU A 155 -0.08 2.59 -4.48
C LEU A 155 -0.89 3.89 -4.35
N CYS A 156 -1.03 4.41 -3.13
CA CYS A 156 -1.72 5.67 -2.89
C CYS A 156 -1.01 6.87 -3.54
N SER A 157 0.32 6.94 -3.44
CA SER A 157 1.11 8.01 -4.06
C SER A 157 1.03 8.03 -5.59
N LEU A 158 0.71 6.89 -6.19
CA LEU A 158 0.56 6.71 -7.63
C LEU A 158 -0.91 6.79 -8.09
N GLY A 159 -1.84 7.08 -7.19
CA GLY A 159 -3.26 7.22 -7.51
C GLY A 159 -4.06 5.92 -7.51
N HIS A 160 -3.43 4.75 -7.33
CA HIS A 160 -4.12 3.45 -7.39
C HIS A 160 -4.83 3.03 -6.10
N VAL A 161 -4.72 3.84 -5.04
CA VAL A 161 -5.49 3.71 -3.80
C VAL A 161 -5.93 5.09 -3.36
N ASP A 162 -7.23 5.26 -3.13
CA ASP A 162 -7.82 6.53 -2.72
C ASP A 162 -7.22 7.04 -1.39
N GLU A 163 -6.99 8.35 -1.27
CA GLU A 163 -6.47 8.96 -0.04
C GLU A 163 -7.41 8.70 1.16
N ALA A 164 -8.73 8.69 0.94
CA ALA A 164 -9.72 8.38 1.95
C ALA A 164 -9.56 6.95 2.51
N ASP A 165 -9.39 5.96 1.62
CA ASP A 165 -9.13 4.57 2.00
C ASP A 165 -7.79 4.45 2.72
N PHE A 166 -6.73 5.06 2.20
CA PHE A 166 -5.41 5.05 2.82
C PHE A 166 -5.42 5.67 4.24
N SER A 167 -6.13 6.78 4.42
CA SER A 167 -6.28 7.45 5.71
C SER A 167 -7.03 6.56 6.72
N ARG A 168 -8.13 5.93 6.30
CA ARG A 168 -8.88 4.99 7.15
C ARG A 168 -8.02 3.78 7.53
N LEU A 169 -7.31 3.19 6.57
CA LEU A 169 -6.37 2.09 6.82
C LEU A 169 -5.24 2.49 7.78
N THR A 170 -4.75 3.72 7.70
CA THR A 170 -3.73 4.27 8.61
C THR A 170 -4.25 4.34 10.03
N HIS A 171 -5.51 4.75 10.21
CA HIS A 171 -6.17 4.72 11.52
C HIS A 171 -6.31 3.29 12.04
N LEU A 172 -6.81 2.36 11.22
CA LEU A 172 -7.00 0.95 11.60
C LEU A 172 -5.69 0.23 11.88
N ARG A 173 -4.57 0.63 11.26
CA ARG A 173 -3.23 0.14 11.59
C ARG A 173 -2.87 0.41 13.06
N ARG A 174 -3.29 1.55 13.60
CA ARG A 174 -3.09 1.87 15.03
C ARG A 174 -3.91 0.94 15.90
N VAL A 175 -5.18 0.70 15.55
CA VAL A 175 -6.05 -0.26 16.25
C VAL A 175 -5.43 -1.66 16.25
N ARG A 176 -4.89 -2.11 15.12
CA ARG A 176 -4.15 -3.39 15.03
C ARG A 176 -2.97 -3.42 15.98
N HIS A 177 -2.18 -2.35 16.01
CA HIS A 177 -1.03 -2.24 16.90
C HIS A 177 -1.43 -2.33 18.38
N GLU A 178 -2.47 -1.60 18.78
CA GLU A 178 -3.03 -1.62 20.13
C GLU A 178 -3.49 -3.01 20.56
N ILE A 179 -4.22 -3.71 19.69
CA ILE A 179 -4.76 -5.05 19.98
C ILE A 179 -3.62 -6.09 20.03
N ALA A 180 -2.77 -6.13 19.01
CA ALA A 180 -1.80 -7.21 18.82
C ALA A 180 -0.58 -7.08 19.75
N HIS A 181 -0.12 -5.85 20.02
CA HIS A 181 1.16 -5.63 20.71
C HIS A 181 1.02 -5.01 22.10
N GLN A 182 -0.05 -4.24 22.34
CA GLN A 182 -0.26 -3.59 23.64
C GLN A 182 -1.26 -4.32 24.54
N GLY A 183 -1.97 -5.33 24.02
CA GLY A 183 -3.03 -6.02 24.76
C GLY A 183 -4.18 -5.07 25.15
N SER A 184 -4.40 -4.03 24.34
CA SER A 184 -5.37 -2.97 24.62
C SER A 184 -6.81 -3.49 24.65
N PRO A 185 -7.68 -2.98 25.55
CA PRO A 185 -9.07 -3.38 25.63
C PRO A 185 -9.94 -2.76 24.52
N ILE A 186 -9.36 -2.06 23.53
CA ILE A 186 -10.12 -1.53 22.38
C ILE A 186 -10.89 -2.68 21.69
N GLU A 187 -12.16 -2.43 21.42
CA GLU A 187 -13.02 -3.32 20.62
C GLU A 187 -13.26 -2.64 19.27
N PRO A 188 -12.73 -3.22 18.17
CA PRO A 188 -13.03 -2.75 16.82
C PRO A 188 -14.52 -2.85 16.52
N SER A 189 -15.04 -1.91 15.73
CA SER A 189 -16.43 -1.97 15.29
C SER A 189 -16.62 -3.01 14.18
N ASN A 190 -17.84 -3.52 14.02
CA ASN A 190 -18.19 -4.38 12.88
C ASN A 190 -17.99 -3.64 11.55
N GLU A 191 -18.15 -2.31 11.55
CA GLU A 191 -17.93 -1.49 10.36
C GLU A 191 -16.45 -1.50 9.95
N ASP A 192 -15.53 -1.40 10.90
CA ASP A 192 -14.09 -1.46 10.62
C ASP A 192 -13.67 -2.84 10.09
N VAL A 193 -14.23 -3.91 10.67
CA VAL A 193 -14.00 -5.28 10.19
C VAL A 193 -14.55 -5.45 8.78
N SER A 194 -15.79 -5.01 8.54
CA SER A 194 -16.43 -5.10 7.22
C SER A 194 -15.64 -4.31 6.18
N PHE A 195 -15.21 -3.10 6.52
CA PHE A 195 -14.35 -2.28 5.66
C PHE A 195 -13.05 -2.99 5.29
N LEU A 196 -12.33 -3.57 6.26
CA LEU A 196 -11.09 -4.31 6.01
C LEU A 196 -11.32 -5.54 5.12
N VAL A 197 -12.42 -6.25 5.34
CA VAL A 197 -12.81 -7.42 4.53
C VAL A 197 -13.13 -6.99 3.10
N ASP A 198 -13.95 -5.96 2.91
CA ASP A 198 -14.40 -5.52 1.60
C ASP A 198 -13.23 -5.01 0.75
N ILE A 199 -12.33 -4.21 1.33
CA ILE A 199 -11.16 -3.71 0.62
C ILE A 199 -10.15 -4.84 0.31
N ALA A 200 -9.96 -5.80 1.22
CA ALA A 200 -9.11 -6.96 0.98
C ALA A 200 -9.63 -7.81 -0.18
N LYS A 201 -10.95 -8.07 -0.22
CA LYS A 201 -11.57 -8.84 -1.31
C LYS A 201 -11.41 -8.14 -2.66
N ARG A 202 -11.75 -6.85 -2.74
CA ARG A 202 -11.61 -6.06 -3.97
C ARG A 202 -10.17 -6.03 -4.47
N MET A 203 -9.20 -5.83 -3.59
CA MET A 203 -7.78 -5.85 -3.96
C MET A 203 -7.32 -7.23 -4.42
N ALA A 204 -7.74 -8.30 -3.74
CA ALA A 204 -7.35 -9.67 -4.09
C ALA A 204 -7.99 -10.19 -5.38
N SER A 205 -9.15 -9.67 -5.77
CA SER A 205 -9.82 -10.02 -7.03
C SER A 205 -9.45 -9.11 -8.20
N GLY A 206 -8.60 -8.09 -7.99
CA GLY A 206 -8.28 -7.08 -9.00
C GLY A 206 -9.46 -6.14 -9.33
N GLN A 207 -10.46 -6.07 -8.44
CA GLN A 207 -11.67 -5.25 -8.59
C GLN A 207 -11.65 -4.00 -7.70
N TYR A 208 -10.47 -3.63 -7.19
CA TYR A 208 -10.26 -2.35 -6.55
C TYR A 208 -9.94 -1.30 -7.63
N PHE A 209 -10.78 -0.28 -7.72
CA PHE A 209 -10.61 0.86 -8.61
C PHE A 209 -10.60 2.13 -7.77
N SER A 210 -9.57 2.95 -7.95
CA SER A 210 -9.51 4.29 -7.37
C SER A 210 -10.39 5.28 -8.14
N VAL A 211 -10.63 6.45 -7.54
CA VAL A 211 -11.25 7.59 -8.22
C VAL A 211 -10.47 7.96 -9.49
N ASP A 212 -9.14 7.98 -9.41
CA ASP A 212 -8.28 8.35 -10.55
C ASP A 212 -8.37 7.32 -11.68
N ASP A 213 -8.40 6.01 -11.36
CA ASP A 213 -8.56 4.94 -12.35
C ASP A 213 -9.90 5.10 -13.09
N MET A 214 -10.99 5.34 -12.35
CA MET A 214 -12.33 5.50 -12.91
C MET A 214 -12.46 6.75 -13.76
N VAL A 215 -11.93 7.89 -13.31
CA VAL A 215 -11.93 9.15 -14.07
C VAL A 215 -11.09 9.00 -15.33
N SER A 216 -9.90 8.40 -15.25
CA SER A 216 -9.04 8.18 -16.41
C SER A 216 -9.73 7.29 -17.45
N TRP A 217 -10.31 6.16 -17.02
CA TRP A 217 -11.05 5.27 -17.92
C TRP A 217 -12.21 6.00 -18.60
N PHE A 218 -12.99 6.77 -17.82
CA PHE A 218 -14.16 7.47 -18.35
C PHE A 218 -13.75 8.52 -19.38
N LEU A 219 -12.72 9.33 -19.08
CA LEU A 219 -12.22 10.35 -20.00
C LEU A 219 -11.54 9.74 -21.25
N ASP A 220 -11.09 8.49 -21.20
CA ASP A 220 -10.61 7.79 -22.39
C ASP A 220 -11.77 7.32 -23.29
N ALA A 221 -12.91 6.96 -22.71
CA ALA A 221 -14.09 6.42 -23.40
C ALA A 221 -15.13 7.48 -23.81
N TYR A 222 -15.23 8.60 -23.09
CA TYR A 222 -16.27 9.62 -23.26
C TYR A 222 -15.66 11.02 -23.48
N GLU A 223 -16.45 11.92 -24.05
CA GLU A 223 -16.06 13.31 -24.33
C GLU A 223 -17.19 14.30 -24.07
N ASP A 224 -16.82 15.56 -23.82
CA ASP A 224 -17.75 16.68 -23.73
C ASP A 224 -18.44 16.89 -25.10
N PRO A 225 -19.80 16.90 -25.14
CA PRO A 225 -20.58 17.22 -26.33
C PRO A 225 -20.10 18.49 -27.07
N ALA A 226 -19.59 19.50 -26.36
CA ALA A 226 -19.06 20.74 -26.92
C ALA A 226 -17.98 20.53 -27.99
N ASN A 227 -17.26 19.41 -27.92
CA ASN A 227 -16.14 19.12 -28.83
C ASN A 227 -16.60 18.55 -30.17
N GLN A 228 -17.79 17.94 -30.26
CA GLN A 228 -18.22 17.21 -31.46
C GLN A 228 -19.63 17.55 -31.93
N LEU A 229 -20.50 18.05 -31.06
CA LEU A 229 -21.90 18.31 -31.39
C LEU A 229 -22.17 19.79 -31.65
N PRO A 230 -23.02 20.12 -32.65
CA PRO A 230 -23.44 21.49 -32.86
C PRO A 230 -24.36 21.95 -31.71
N TYR A 231 -24.17 23.19 -31.28
CA TYR A 231 -24.99 23.86 -30.26
C TYR A 231 -26.09 24.69 -30.92
N ASP A 232 -27.35 24.46 -30.52
CA ASP A 232 -28.48 25.31 -30.92
C ASP A 232 -28.78 26.34 -29.83
N GLY A 233 -28.45 27.61 -30.10
CA GLY A 233 -28.71 28.72 -29.18
C GLY A 233 -30.18 29.14 -29.07
N ALA A 234 -31.07 28.67 -29.95
CA ALA A 234 -32.50 28.94 -29.86
C ALA A 234 -33.22 27.99 -28.88
N GLU A 235 -32.83 26.71 -28.86
CA GLU A 235 -33.33 25.71 -27.91
C GLU A 235 -32.48 25.59 -26.64
N GLY A 236 -31.23 26.06 -26.68
CA GLY A 236 -30.32 26.10 -25.54
C GLY A 236 -29.64 24.77 -25.23
N GLY A 237 -29.25 23.99 -26.25
CA GLY A 237 -28.66 22.65 -26.04
C GLY A 237 -27.87 22.09 -27.23
N TYR A 238 -27.18 20.98 -26.98
CA TYR A 238 -26.48 20.21 -28.01
C TYR A 238 -27.42 19.26 -28.75
N GLN A 239 -27.15 19.06 -30.04
CA GLN A 239 -27.97 18.20 -30.89
C GLN A 239 -27.36 16.78 -30.95
N TYR A 240 -27.93 15.85 -30.19
CA TYR A 240 -27.50 14.45 -30.13
C TYR A 240 -28.09 13.65 -31.31
N GLN A 241 -27.24 12.97 -32.08
CA GLN A 241 -27.65 12.18 -33.26
C GLN A 241 -27.64 10.66 -33.04
N GLY A 242 -27.29 10.19 -31.83
CA GLY A 242 -27.13 8.78 -31.47
C GLY A 242 -27.41 8.52 -29.99
N ASP A 243 -26.76 7.51 -29.40
CA ASP A 243 -26.88 7.23 -27.96
C ASP A 243 -26.20 8.34 -27.13
N GLY A 244 -26.97 8.92 -26.21
CA GLY A 244 -26.60 10.04 -25.35
C GLY A 244 -27.77 11.01 -25.10
N PRO A 245 -27.61 11.99 -24.18
CA PRO A 245 -26.45 12.19 -23.31
C PRO A 245 -26.30 11.06 -22.28
N TYR A 246 -25.05 10.74 -21.93
CA TYR A 246 -24.72 9.80 -20.86
C TYR A 246 -24.51 10.53 -19.53
N ASP A 247 -25.02 9.95 -18.46
CA ASP A 247 -24.74 10.37 -17.09
C ASP A 247 -23.50 9.63 -16.54
N ALA A 248 -22.57 10.39 -15.95
CA ALA A 248 -21.32 9.82 -15.46
C ALA A 248 -21.52 8.87 -14.27
N ASP A 249 -22.48 9.14 -13.37
CA ASP A 249 -22.75 8.28 -12.21
C ASP A 249 -23.36 6.95 -12.68
N GLU A 250 -24.31 6.97 -13.61
CA GLU A 250 -24.92 5.76 -14.17
C GLU A 250 -23.88 4.87 -14.89
N VAL A 251 -23.06 5.46 -15.77
CA VAL A 251 -22.02 4.73 -16.51
C VAL A 251 -20.97 4.14 -15.57
N LEU A 252 -20.51 4.92 -14.58
CA LEU A 252 -19.50 4.43 -13.63
C LEU A 252 -20.05 3.29 -12.76
N ARG A 253 -21.31 3.33 -12.35
CA ARG A 253 -21.96 2.24 -11.60
C ARG A 253 -22.07 0.96 -12.41
N GLU A 254 -22.37 1.08 -13.70
CA GLU A 254 -22.49 -0.06 -14.60
C GLU A 254 -21.13 -0.71 -14.87
N GLU A 255 -20.11 0.10 -15.17
CA GLU A 255 -18.76 -0.40 -15.48
C GLU A 255 -18.01 -0.92 -14.25
N PHE A 256 -18.17 -0.25 -13.10
CA PHE A 256 -17.44 -0.57 -11.87
C PHE A 256 -18.38 -1.05 -10.74
N PRO A 257 -19.10 -2.17 -10.91
CA PRO A 257 -20.12 -2.62 -9.96
C PRO A 257 -19.55 -3.03 -8.59
N HIS A 258 -18.22 -3.17 -8.49
CA HIS A 258 -17.50 -3.52 -7.27
C HIS A 258 -16.75 -2.32 -6.65
N ALA A 259 -16.75 -1.16 -7.30
CA ALA A 259 -16.16 0.04 -6.71
C ALA A 259 -16.99 0.52 -5.51
N SER A 260 -16.34 1.26 -4.60
CA SER A 260 -17.05 1.78 -3.44
C SER A 260 -18.04 2.88 -3.87
N GLU A 261 -19.21 2.93 -3.23
CA GLU A 261 -20.19 4.01 -3.43
C GLU A 261 -19.63 5.42 -3.17
N HIS A 262 -18.59 5.51 -2.35
CA HIS A 262 -17.89 6.77 -2.13
C HIS A 262 -17.04 7.14 -3.35
N SER A 263 -16.23 6.21 -3.84
CA SER A 263 -15.34 6.41 -4.98
C SER A 263 -16.14 6.69 -6.27
N ILE A 264 -17.22 5.96 -6.53
CA ILE A 264 -18.11 6.20 -7.69
C ILE A 264 -18.66 7.62 -7.66
N ARG A 265 -19.25 8.04 -6.54
CA ARG A 265 -19.83 9.39 -6.41
C ARG A 265 -18.78 10.49 -6.52
N GLU A 266 -17.59 10.25 -6.00
CA GLU A 266 -16.49 11.23 -6.09
C GLU A 266 -15.97 11.35 -7.53
N ALA A 267 -15.79 10.23 -8.23
CA ALA A 267 -15.43 10.23 -9.65
C ALA A 267 -16.52 10.92 -10.50
N ALA A 268 -17.79 10.58 -10.30
CA ALA A 268 -18.92 11.24 -10.96
C ALA A 268 -18.96 12.74 -10.65
N ARG A 269 -18.70 13.15 -9.40
CA ARG A 269 -18.63 14.57 -9.02
C ARG A 269 -17.51 15.30 -9.77
N ILE A 270 -16.34 14.68 -9.93
CA ILE A 270 -15.22 15.25 -10.69
C ILE A 270 -15.61 15.40 -12.16
N LEU A 271 -16.16 14.35 -12.77
CA LEU A 271 -16.62 14.36 -14.16
C LEU A 271 -17.72 15.40 -14.39
N ASN A 272 -18.73 15.47 -13.52
CA ASN A 272 -19.81 16.46 -13.60
C ASN A 272 -19.32 17.91 -13.41
N GLY A 273 -18.13 18.10 -12.82
CA GLY A 273 -17.44 19.38 -12.79
C GLY A 273 -16.76 19.76 -14.11
N ILE A 274 -16.51 18.78 -15.00
CA ILE A 274 -15.96 18.97 -16.36
C ILE A 274 -17.10 19.21 -17.35
N SER A 275 -18.08 18.29 -17.41
CA SER A 275 -19.25 18.38 -18.28
C SER A 275 -20.48 17.80 -17.60
N VAL A 276 -21.65 18.42 -17.87
CA VAL A 276 -22.95 17.96 -17.36
C VAL A 276 -23.52 16.79 -18.18
N ASP A 277 -23.13 16.69 -19.44
CA ASP A 277 -23.56 15.65 -20.38
C ASP A 277 -22.32 15.03 -21.03
N TRP A 278 -22.42 13.76 -21.40
CA TRP A 278 -21.32 13.05 -22.06
C TRP A 278 -21.77 12.34 -23.33
N ILE A 279 -20.86 12.26 -24.29
CA ILE A 279 -20.99 11.39 -25.47
C ILE A 279 -19.89 10.34 -25.49
N GLN A 280 -20.21 9.14 -25.97
CA GLN A 280 -19.22 8.10 -26.15
C GLN A 280 -18.32 8.45 -27.35
N LYS A 281 -17.01 8.33 -27.18
CA LYS A 281 -16.07 8.52 -28.29
C LYS A 281 -16.26 7.43 -29.33
N PRO A 282 -16.11 7.74 -30.63
CA PRO A 282 -16.08 6.71 -31.65
C PRO A 282 -14.89 5.78 -31.40
N ASN A 283 -15.16 4.48 -31.28
CA ASN A 283 -14.13 3.45 -31.10
C ASN A 283 -13.03 3.64 -32.15
N ARG A 284 -11.80 3.97 -31.71
CA ARG A 284 -10.61 3.94 -32.55
C ARG A 284 -10.35 2.48 -32.92
N ARG A 285 -10.85 2.04 -34.07
CA ARG A 285 -10.45 0.78 -34.70
C ARG A 285 -9.00 0.84 -35.17
#